data_AF-A0AAJ8LQF9-F1
#
_entry.id   AF-A0AAJ8LQF9-F1
#
_cell.length_a   1.000
_cell.length_b   1.000
_cell.length_c   1.000
_cell.angle_alpha   90.00
_cell.angle_beta   90.00
_cell.angle_gamma   90.00
#
_symmetry.space_group_name_H-M   'P 1'
#
loop_
_entity.id
_entity.type
_entity.pdbx_description
1 polymer ?
#
loop_
_entity_poly.entity_id
_entity_poly.type
_entity_poly.pdbx_seq_one_letter_code
_entity_poly.pdbx_strand_id
1 'polypeptide(L)'
;MSDTATSSNYYEVALHDDHANTSLDGTDVDQIQAEAEEATTAPTLDKAAARRQRIAAAVEKSKTEYKPEHAYTERKWYQAESSSRNVLKQHKVDRQHLEFVTATLYYADPPQYRASLDLVMSVFEPTAKSLGGLTRELLDTGIRSAIGCGDVPAAIALADCSRSQGLFAGLATSAADAYLVAGRPETAISPLLASISAFGMHYPTLQRLADVLREICERKTAQGLSTTVAEQLRELVQRAADWRKGSMGRPLFATGDPVDTIPVPSMGATQDKQAIDITAAAREIGLSEEDRKALDGVWRRLSKGVKVADTDEAVEKSVREL
;
A
#
# COMPACT_ATOMS: atom_id res chain seq x y z
N MET A 1 6.54 -47.33 23.85
CA MET A 1 6.65 -46.22 24.82
C MET A 1 6.86 -44.97 23.99
N SER A 2 5.96 -43.99 24.09
CA SER A 2 5.93 -42.81 23.23
C SER A 2 6.93 -41.77 23.75
N ASP A 3 8.01 -41.55 23.01
CA ASP A 3 8.90 -40.41 23.25
C ASP A 3 8.19 -39.13 22.80
N THR A 4 7.71 -38.36 23.76
CA THR A 4 7.15 -37.03 23.52
C THR A 4 8.26 -36.10 23.02
N ALA A 5 8.02 -35.44 21.89
CA ALA A 5 8.97 -34.48 21.32
C ALA A 5 9.22 -33.31 22.29
N THR A 6 10.49 -33.05 22.58
CA THR A 6 10.97 -31.87 23.32
C THR A 6 11.82 -31.01 22.38
N SER A 7 12.10 -29.76 22.76
CA SER A 7 12.93 -28.84 21.97
C SER A 7 14.36 -29.35 21.72
N SER A 8 14.79 -30.42 22.39
CA SER A 8 16.12 -31.02 22.24
C SER A 8 16.17 -32.26 21.34
N ASN A 9 15.04 -32.90 21.00
CA ASN A 9 15.02 -34.14 20.21
C ASN A 9 14.22 -34.03 18.90
N TYR A 10 13.75 -32.83 18.55
CA TYR A 10 12.90 -32.59 17.38
C TYR A 10 13.51 -33.10 16.07
N TYR A 11 14.82 -32.97 15.91
CA TYR A 11 15.54 -33.41 14.71
C TYR A 11 15.59 -34.94 14.58
N GLU A 12 15.72 -35.66 15.71
CA GLU A 12 15.76 -37.12 15.73
C GLU A 12 14.37 -37.73 15.49
N VAL A 13 13.32 -37.09 16.02
CA VAL A 13 11.92 -37.46 15.76
C VAL A 13 11.56 -37.24 14.29
N ALA A 14 11.99 -36.12 13.69
CA ALA A 14 11.76 -35.84 12.27
C ALA A 14 12.46 -36.84 11.34
N LEU A 15 13.71 -37.22 11.64
CA LEU A 15 14.43 -38.27 10.89
C LEU A 15 13.76 -39.64 11.03
N HIS A 16 13.25 -39.98 12.20
CA HIS A 16 12.54 -41.23 12.43
C HIS A 16 11.22 -41.29 11.63
N ASP A 17 10.49 -40.19 11.55
CA ASP A 17 9.24 -40.10 10.78
C ASP A 17 9.49 -40.14 9.26
N ASP A 18 10.56 -39.49 8.77
CA ASP A 18 10.94 -39.55 7.36
C ASP A 18 11.41 -40.97 6.95
N HIS A 19 12.12 -41.67 7.84
CA HIS A 19 12.49 -43.08 7.62
C HIS A 19 11.27 -44.02 7.68
N ALA A 20 10.30 -43.75 8.56
CA ALA A 20 9.06 -44.52 8.61
C ALA A 20 8.24 -44.35 7.31
N ASN A 21 8.22 -43.14 6.73
CA ASN A 21 7.53 -42.88 5.46
C ASN A 21 8.27 -43.46 4.23
N THR A 22 9.60 -43.48 4.22
CA THR A 22 10.36 -44.11 3.12
C THR A 22 10.36 -45.63 3.17
N SER A 23 10.08 -46.24 4.34
CA SER A 23 9.91 -47.69 4.48
C SER A 23 8.56 -48.24 4.00
N LEU A 24 7.61 -47.37 3.63
CA LEU A 24 6.29 -47.75 3.07
C LEU A 24 6.23 -47.69 1.53
N ASP A 25 7.32 -47.32 0.86
CA ASP A 25 7.38 -47.21 -0.61
C ASP A 25 8.41 -48.18 -1.23
N GLY A 26 8.73 -49.26 -0.50
CA GLY A 26 9.56 -50.37 -0.95
C GLY A 26 8.72 -51.59 -1.32
N THR A 27 8.01 -51.52 -2.44
CA THR A 27 7.52 -52.74 -3.12
C THR A 27 8.02 -52.72 -4.56
N ASP A 28 8.83 -53.72 -4.89
CA ASP A 28 9.47 -53.94 -6.18
C ASP A 28 8.51 -53.78 -7.37
N VAL A 29 9.00 -53.09 -8.39
CA VAL A 29 8.31 -52.72 -9.63
C VAL A 29 8.02 -53.94 -10.54
N ASP A 30 8.38 -55.16 -10.13
CA ASP A 30 8.29 -56.36 -10.99
C ASP A 30 7.07 -57.28 -10.74
N GLN A 31 6.13 -56.93 -9.86
CA GLN A 31 4.92 -57.75 -9.59
C GLN A 31 3.59 -57.16 -10.05
N ILE A 32 3.59 -56.04 -10.78
CA ILE A 32 2.34 -55.35 -11.19
C ILE A 32 1.59 -56.02 -12.37
N GLN A 33 2.12 -57.10 -12.96
CA GLN A 33 1.57 -57.63 -14.22
C GLN A 33 0.81 -58.97 -14.14
N ALA A 34 0.44 -59.47 -12.95
CA ALA A 34 -0.25 -60.76 -12.84
C ALA A 34 -1.58 -60.78 -12.07
N GLU A 35 -2.00 -59.69 -11.42
CA GLU A 35 -3.26 -59.68 -10.62
C GLU A 35 -4.29 -58.65 -11.11
N ALA A 36 -4.27 -58.36 -12.42
CA ALA A 36 -5.30 -57.55 -13.07
C ALA A 36 -6.55 -58.35 -13.49
N GLU A 37 -6.60 -59.66 -13.24
CA GLU A 37 -7.65 -60.55 -13.74
C GLU A 37 -8.21 -61.47 -12.66
N GLU A 38 -8.73 -60.94 -11.55
CA GLU A 38 -9.83 -61.57 -10.77
C GLU A 38 -10.18 -60.74 -9.53
N ALA A 39 -11.17 -59.85 -9.65
CA ALA A 39 -12.12 -59.49 -8.57
C ALA A 39 -12.94 -58.26 -8.98
N THR A 40 -13.77 -58.43 -10.00
CA THR A 40 -15.02 -57.67 -10.07
C THR A 40 -15.97 -58.17 -8.98
N THR A 41 -16.54 -57.21 -8.24
CA THR A 41 -17.81 -57.22 -7.46
C THR A 41 -17.72 -57.00 -5.92
N ALA A 42 -18.31 -55.87 -5.48
CA ALA A 42 -18.66 -55.39 -4.11
C ALA A 42 -17.68 -54.48 -3.33
N PRO A 43 -18.18 -53.50 -2.52
CA PRO A 43 -18.95 -52.33 -2.93
C PRO A 43 -18.14 -51.02 -2.75
N THR A 44 -18.21 -50.13 -3.73
CA THR A 44 -17.56 -48.80 -3.74
C THR A 44 -18.04 -47.85 -2.62
N LEU A 45 -19.12 -48.20 -1.90
CA LEU A 45 -19.65 -47.46 -0.76
C LEU A 45 -18.72 -47.51 0.47
N ASP A 46 -17.97 -48.59 0.66
CA ASP A 46 -17.18 -48.80 1.88
C ASP A 46 -15.87 -47.99 1.86
N LYS A 47 -15.25 -47.84 0.69
CA LYS A 47 -14.07 -46.96 0.51
C LYS A 47 -14.42 -45.49 0.73
N ALA A 48 -15.61 -45.06 0.31
CA ALA A 48 -16.08 -43.69 0.53
C ALA A 48 -16.40 -43.42 2.01
N ALA A 49 -17.00 -44.38 2.71
CA ALA A 49 -17.26 -44.31 4.15
C ALA A 49 -15.94 -44.29 4.96
N ALA A 50 -14.99 -45.17 4.63
CA ALA A 50 -13.67 -45.22 5.25
C ALA A 50 -12.85 -43.95 5.00
N ARG A 51 -13.00 -43.31 3.84
CA ARG A 51 -12.36 -42.01 3.56
C ARG A 51 -13.00 -40.89 4.38
N ARG A 52 -14.33 -40.87 4.51
CA ARG A 52 -15.04 -39.87 5.34
C ARG A 52 -14.69 -39.99 6.81
N GLN A 53 -14.57 -41.22 7.33
CA GLN A 53 -14.15 -41.45 8.71
C GLN A 53 -12.70 -41.01 8.95
N ARG A 54 -11.79 -41.26 8.01
CA ARG A 54 -10.40 -40.76 8.09
C ARG A 54 -10.31 -39.24 8.08
N ILE A 55 -11.09 -38.58 7.22
CA ILE A 55 -11.14 -37.11 7.18
C ILE A 55 -11.74 -36.55 8.48
N ALA A 56 -12.84 -37.13 8.98
CA ALA A 56 -13.45 -36.70 10.24
C ALA A 56 -12.51 -36.88 11.44
N ALA A 57 -11.81 -38.01 11.50
CA ALA A 57 -10.81 -38.26 12.54
C ALA A 57 -9.62 -37.30 12.46
N ALA A 58 -9.14 -36.97 11.25
CA ALA A 58 -8.07 -35.99 11.07
C ALA A 58 -8.50 -34.57 11.46
N VAL A 59 -9.76 -34.20 11.22
CA VAL A 59 -10.33 -32.89 11.62
C VAL A 59 -10.52 -32.79 13.13
N GLU A 60 -10.99 -33.84 13.79
CA GLU A 60 -11.08 -33.84 15.26
C GLU A 60 -9.68 -33.86 15.90
N LYS A 61 -8.73 -34.60 15.31
CA LYS A 61 -7.34 -34.60 15.75
C LYS A 61 -6.70 -33.22 15.61
N SER A 62 -6.93 -32.51 14.51
CA SER A 62 -6.40 -31.15 14.31
C SER A 62 -6.99 -30.14 15.29
N LYS A 63 -8.27 -30.26 15.68
CA LYS A 63 -8.87 -29.42 16.72
C LYS A 63 -8.23 -29.61 18.11
N THR A 64 -7.65 -30.79 18.37
CA THR A 64 -6.98 -31.11 19.64
C THR A 64 -5.47 -30.90 19.62
N GLU A 65 -4.81 -31.03 18.46
CA GLU A 65 -3.35 -30.86 18.32
C GLU A 65 -2.92 -29.40 18.27
N TYR A 66 -3.74 -28.51 17.70
CA TYR A 66 -3.48 -27.07 17.79
C TYR A 66 -3.98 -26.58 19.15
N LYS A 67 -3.07 -26.49 20.12
CA LYS A 67 -3.32 -25.63 21.29
C LYS A 67 -3.74 -24.25 20.77
N PRO A 68 -4.74 -23.57 21.38
CA PRO A 68 -5.03 -22.18 21.10
C PRO A 68 -3.92 -21.30 21.71
N GLU A 69 -2.69 -21.55 21.31
CA GLU A 69 -1.61 -20.60 21.47
C GLU A 69 -1.93 -19.51 20.45
N HIS A 70 -2.66 -18.48 20.92
CA HIS A 70 -2.55 -17.16 20.31
C HIS A 70 -1.05 -16.88 20.26
N ALA A 71 -0.44 -17.09 19.09
CA ALA A 71 0.92 -16.67 18.83
C ALA A 71 0.90 -15.14 18.88
N TYR A 72 1.02 -14.60 20.09
CA TYR A 72 1.33 -13.22 20.34
C TYR A 72 2.78 -13.07 19.87
N THR A 73 2.96 -12.80 18.58
CA THR A 73 4.25 -12.36 18.08
C THR A 73 4.47 -10.96 18.63
N GLU A 74 5.12 -10.89 19.79
CA GLU A 74 5.57 -9.63 20.35
C GLU A 74 6.41 -8.89 19.28
N ARG A 75 6.28 -7.56 19.21
CA ARG A 75 6.92 -6.66 18.22
C ARG A 75 8.47 -6.68 18.25
N LYS A 76 9.11 -7.67 18.85
CA LYS A 76 10.57 -7.77 19.08
C LYS A 76 11.14 -9.18 18.86
N TRP A 77 10.44 -10.07 18.15
CA TRP A 77 10.97 -11.41 17.80
C TRP A 77 12.26 -11.36 16.96
N TYR A 78 12.59 -10.20 16.40
CA TYR A 78 13.87 -9.93 15.75
C TYR A 78 14.87 -9.31 16.73
N GLN A 79 15.83 -10.10 17.21
CA GLN A 79 16.94 -9.62 18.04
C GLN A 79 17.95 -8.87 17.16
N ALA A 80 18.05 -7.55 17.33
CA ALA A 80 18.91 -6.68 16.53
C ALA A 80 20.41 -7.04 16.60
N GLU A 81 20.87 -7.78 17.62
CA GLU A 81 22.29 -8.08 17.85
C GLU A 81 22.91 -9.02 16.80
N SER A 82 22.10 -9.87 16.14
CA SER A 82 22.57 -10.68 15.00
C SER A 82 22.68 -9.89 13.69
N SER A 83 22.11 -8.68 13.60
CA SER A 83 22.14 -7.83 12.40
C SER A 83 23.55 -7.33 12.04
N SER A 84 24.49 -7.44 12.98
CA SER A 84 25.91 -7.12 12.76
C SER A 84 26.68 -8.21 11.99
N ARG A 85 26.10 -9.41 11.80
CA ARG A 85 26.72 -10.48 11.00
C ARG A 85 26.26 -10.40 9.53
N ASN A 86 26.98 -9.61 8.74
CA ASN A 86 27.17 -9.84 7.30
C ASN A 86 25.94 -9.84 6.36
N VAL A 87 24.87 -9.08 6.64
CA VAL A 87 23.72 -9.00 5.71
C VAL A 87 24.08 -8.32 4.38
N LEU A 88 25.05 -7.39 4.40
CA LEU A 88 25.56 -6.72 3.20
C LEU A 88 26.64 -7.52 2.43
N LYS A 89 27.01 -8.73 2.88
CA LYS A 89 28.01 -9.59 2.19
C LYS A 89 27.40 -10.77 1.44
N GLN A 90 26.09 -11.04 1.60
CA GLN A 90 25.42 -12.00 0.74
C GLN A 90 24.98 -11.28 -0.54
N HIS A 91 25.34 -11.84 -1.69
CA HIS A 91 25.24 -11.23 -3.03
C HIS A 91 23.80 -10.91 -3.50
N LYS A 92 22.80 -11.16 -2.65
CA LYS A 92 21.41 -10.76 -2.80
C LYS A 92 20.91 -10.38 -1.41
N VAL A 93 20.95 -9.11 -1.05
CA VAL A 93 20.12 -8.61 0.06
C VAL A 93 18.70 -9.02 -0.25
N ASP A 94 18.08 -9.83 0.60
CA ASP A 94 16.68 -10.16 0.45
C ASP A 94 15.88 -8.86 0.54
N ARG A 95 15.31 -8.44 -0.58
CA ARG A 95 14.56 -7.19 -0.74
C ARG A 95 13.41 -7.12 0.27
N GLN A 96 12.79 -8.25 0.59
CA GLN A 96 11.71 -8.34 1.57
C GLN A 96 12.25 -8.17 3.00
N HIS A 97 13.42 -8.74 3.29
CA HIS A 97 14.07 -8.54 4.57
C HIS A 97 14.46 -7.07 4.78
N LEU A 98 15.01 -6.41 3.74
CA LEU A 98 15.33 -4.98 3.81
C LEU A 98 14.08 -4.13 4.08
N GLU A 99 12.97 -4.39 3.38
CA GLU A 99 11.68 -3.77 3.64
C GLU A 99 11.22 -3.94 5.08
N PHE A 100 11.26 -5.18 5.56
CA PHE A 100 10.85 -5.50 6.91
C PHE A 100 11.67 -4.77 7.97
N VAL A 101 13.01 -4.78 7.85
CA VAL A 101 13.91 -4.11 8.80
C VAL A 101 13.70 -2.59 8.76
N THR A 102 13.61 -2.01 7.55
CA THR A 102 13.39 -0.57 7.36
C THR A 102 12.05 -0.15 7.97
N ALA A 103 10.97 -0.89 7.70
CA ALA A 103 9.66 -0.63 8.28
C ALA A 103 9.65 -0.79 9.81
N THR A 104 10.36 -1.79 10.34
CA THR A 104 10.49 -2.00 11.80
C THR A 104 11.15 -0.80 12.47
N LEU A 105 12.20 -0.24 11.87
CA LEU A 105 12.88 0.96 12.38
C LEU A 105 12.00 2.21 12.25
N TYR A 106 11.28 2.36 11.14
CA TYR A 106 10.38 3.49 10.90
C TYR A 106 9.21 3.52 11.90
N TYR A 107 8.63 2.36 12.22
CA TYR A 107 7.51 2.23 13.17
C TYR A 107 7.96 1.90 14.60
N ALA A 108 9.25 1.97 14.90
CA ALA A 108 9.77 1.77 16.26
C ALA A 108 9.23 2.84 17.23
N ASP A 109 9.27 2.54 18.52
CA ASP A 109 8.89 3.47 19.59
C ASP A 109 10.09 3.65 20.54
N PRO A 110 10.82 4.79 20.48
CA PRO A 110 10.64 5.91 19.54
C PRO A 110 11.09 5.56 18.10
N PRO A 111 10.60 6.29 17.07
CA PRO A 111 10.98 6.05 15.68
C PRO A 111 12.47 6.25 15.41
N GLN A 112 13.08 5.33 14.66
CA GLN A 112 14.50 5.38 14.29
C GLN A 112 14.69 5.82 12.84
N TYR A 113 14.23 7.04 12.52
CA TYR A 113 14.23 7.56 11.14
C TYR A 113 15.63 7.59 10.50
N ARG A 114 16.67 7.92 11.27
CA ARG A 114 18.04 7.99 10.73
C ARG A 114 18.55 6.62 10.29
N ALA A 115 18.39 5.60 11.14
CA ALA A 115 18.80 4.24 10.82
C ALA A 115 17.98 3.67 9.64
N SER A 116 16.68 3.94 9.60
CA SER A 116 15.82 3.60 8.46
C SER A 116 16.31 4.23 7.16
N LEU A 117 16.62 5.54 7.18
CA LEU A 117 17.13 6.27 6.03
C LEU A 117 18.48 5.72 5.57
N ASP A 118 19.42 5.49 6.48
CA ASP A 118 20.76 5.00 6.14
C ASP A 118 20.69 3.63 5.45
N LEU A 119 19.77 2.74 5.86
CA LEU A 119 19.51 1.47 5.18
C LEU A 119 18.96 1.65 3.77
N VAL A 120 17.97 2.53 3.58
CA VAL A 120 17.41 2.82 2.25
C VAL A 120 18.48 3.40 1.34
N MET A 121 19.28 4.35 1.84
CA MET A 121 20.33 5.01 1.06
C MET A 121 21.49 4.05 0.72
N SER A 122 21.72 3.00 1.51
CA SER A 122 22.77 2.00 1.24
C SER A 122 22.53 1.18 -0.03
N VAL A 123 21.27 1.07 -0.47
CA VAL A 123 20.87 0.35 -1.68
C VAL A 123 20.30 1.26 -2.77
N PHE A 124 20.23 2.57 -2.51
CA PHE A 124 19.67 3.54 -3.44
C PHE A 124 20.67 3.87 -4.55
N GLU A 125 20.28 3.60 -5.78
CA GLU A 125 21.07 3.85 -6.99
C GLU A 125 20.29 4.79 -7.92
N PRO A 126 20.55 6.12 -7.90
CA PRO A 126 19.76 7.10 -8.66
C PRO A 126 19.64 6.83 -10.16
N THR A 127 20.63 6.14 -10.74
CA THR A 127 20.72 5.82 -12.17
C THR A 127 20.02 4.50 -12.55
N ALA A 128 19.54 3.72 -11.59
CA ALA A 128 18.83 2.48 -11.85
C ALA A 128 17.46 2.74 -12.51
N LYS A 129 17.06 1.85 -13.42
CA LYS A 129 15.89 2.03 -14.32
C LYS A 129 14.54 2.19 -13.61
N SER A 130 14.40 1.79 -12.34
CA SER A 130 13.13 1.87 -11.60
C SER A 130 13.36 2.36 -10.18
N LEU A 131 12.79 3.52 -9.83
CA LEU A 131 12.73 4.05 -8.46
C LEU A 131 14.09 4.06 -7.72
N GLY A 132 15.19 4.20 -8.46
CA GLY A 132 16.54 4.12 -7.93
C GLY A 132 16.93 2.76 -7.35
N GLY A 133 16.42 1.66 -7.91
CA GLY A 133 16.66 0.29 -7.46
C GLY A 133 15.72 -0.19 -6.34
N LEU A 134 14.92 0.72 -5.78
CA LEU A 134 14.07 0.47 -4.63
C LEU A 134 12.69 -0.13 -5.01
N THR A 135 11.98 -0.66 -4.01
CA THR A 135 10.53 -0.80 -4.10
C THR A 135 9.87 0.55 -3.88
N ARG A 136 8.59 0.63 -4.25
CA ARG A 136 7.78 1.80 -3.99
C ARG A 136 7.67 2.07 -2.48
N GLU A 137 7.56 1.01 -1.69
CA GLU A 137 7.36 1.02 -0.25
C GLU A 137 8.65 1.47 0.47
N LEU A 138 9.80 0.96 0.05
CA LEU A 138 11.12 1.44 0.52
C LEU A 138 11.33 2.91 0.14
N LEU A 139 10.96 3.30 -1.08
CA LEU A 139 11.10 4.68 -1.52
C LEU A 139 10.22 5.62 -0.69
N ASP A 140 8.96 5.28 -0.46
CA ASP A 140 8.04 6.06 0.37
C ASP A 140 8.55 6.19 1.82
N THR A 141 8.99 5.07 2.40
CA THR A 141 9.56 5.03 3.75
C THR A 141 10.85 5.85 3.84
N GLY A 142 11.69 5.79 2.80
CA GLY A 142 12.91 6.57 2.69
C GLY A 142 12.63 8.08 2.65
N ILE A 143 11.69 8.52 1.82
CA ILE A 143 11.30 9.94 1.74
C ILE A 143 10.79 10.43 3.09
N ARG A 144 9.88 9.69 3.73
CA ARG A 144 9.35 10.05 5.06
C ARG A 144 10.43 10.06 6.14
N SER A 145 11.36 9.10 6.11
CA SER A 145 12.49 9.03 7.04
C SER A 145 13.45 10.20 6.83
N ALA A 146 13.72 10.59 5.59
CA ALA A 146 14.53 11.76 5.25
C ALA A 146 13.90 13.05 5.77
N ILE A 147 12.59 13.24 5.55
CA ILE A 147 11.83 14.35 6.10
C ILE A 147 11.86 14.34 7.63
N GLY A 148 11.62 13.19 8.27
CA GLY A 148 11.65 13.03 9.72
C GLY A 148 13.01 13.31 10.36
N CYS A 149 14.10 13.14 9.60
CA CYS A 149 15.46 13.52 10.02
C CYS A 149 15.84 14.97 9.69
N GLY A 150 15.02 15.69 8.92
CA GLY A 150 15.40 16.99 8.35
C GLY A 150 16.47 16.91 7.24
N ASP A 151 16.72 15.73 6.67
CA ASP A 151 17.68 15.51 5.58
C ASP A 151 17.06 15.88 4.22
N VAL A 152 16.96 17.18 3.97
CA VAL A 152 16.35 17.74 2.76
C VAL A 152 17.00 17.24 1.46
N PRO A 153 18.34 17.17 1.35
CA PRO A 153 18.98 16.66 0.13
C PRO A 153 18.58 15.21 -0.19
N ALA A 154 18.57 14.32 0.81
CA ALA A 154 18.14 12.93 0.62
C ALA A 154 16.66 12.84 0.23
N ALA A 155 15.80 13.64 0.86
CA ALA A 155 14.36 13.66 0.55
C ALA A 155 14.11 14.04 -0.92
N ILE A 156 14.80 15.05 -1.44
CA ILE A 156 14.69 15.47 -2.85
C ILE A 156 15.22 14.38 -3.78
N ALA A 157 16.39 13.82 -3.49
CA ALA A 157 17.00 12.79 -4.34
C ALA A 157 16.07 11.57 -4.52
N LEU A 158 15.44 11.12 -3.43
CA LEU A 158 14.46 10.04 -3.46
C LEU A 158 13.17 10.48 -4.20
N ALA A 159 12.67 11.70 -3.95
CA ALA A 159 11.48 12.22 -4.62
C ALA A 159 11.67 12.38 -6.14
N ASP A 160 12.86 12.75 -6.61
CA ASP A 160 13.16 12.90 -8.04
C ASP A 160 13.11 11.54 -8.77
N CYS A 161 13.55 10.45 -8.13
CA CYS A 161 13.44 9.09 -8.68
C CYS A 161 11.99 8.58 -8.80
N SER A 162 11.07 9.15 -8.02
CA SER A 162 9.65 8.75 -8.02
C SER A 162 8.91 9.15 -9.30
N ARG A 163 9.38 10.19 -10.02
CA ARG A 163 8.69 10.77 -11.19
C ARG A 163 8.52 9.80 -12.38
N SER A 164 9.39 8.78 -12.45
CA SER A 164 9.46 7.85 -13.59
C SER A 164 8.33 6.81 -13.65
N GLN A 165 7.56 6.64 -12.59
CA GLN A 165 6.48 5.64 -12.48
C GLN A 165 5.20 6.35 -12.03
N GLY A 166 4.07 6.09 -12.72
CA GLY A 166 2.77 6.69 -12.40
C GLY A 166 2.49 6.66 -10.90
N LEU A 167 2.53 7.84 -10.27
CA LEU A 167 2.63 7.94 -8.81
C LEU A 167 1.31 7.57 -8.15
N PHE A 168 1.33 6.49 -7.39
CA PHE A 168 0.26 6.15 -6.48
C PHE A 168 0.10 7.24 -5.40
N ALA A 169 -1.12 7.41 -4.89
CA ALA A 169 -1.51 8.51 -4.01
C ALA A 169 -0.55 8.74 -2.82
N GLY A 170 -0.15 7.68 -2.11
CA GLY A 170 0.74 7.80 -0.94
C GLY A 170 2.16 8.28 -1.30
N LEU A 171 2.76 7.73 -2.35
CA LEU A 171 4.10 8.13 -2.79
C LEU A 171 4.07 9.55 -3.39
N ALA A 172 2.99 9.90 -4.10
CA ALA A 172 2.79 11.25 -4.61
C ALA A 172 2.75 12.29 -3.48
N THR A 173 2.05 11.98 -2.38
CA THR A 173 2.01 12.87 -1.22
C THR A 173 3.38 13.00 -0.57
N SER A 174 4.11 11.90 -0.33
CA SER A 174 5.45 11.96 0.26
C SER A 174 6.44 12.73 -0.62
N ALA A 175 6.39 12.54 -1.94
CA ALA A 175 7.22 13.29 -2.88
C ALA A 175 6.89 14.79 -2.87
N ALA A 176 5.61 15.16 -2.83
CA ALA A 176 5.19 16.55 -2.69
C ALA A 176 5.74 17.17 -1.40
N ASP A 177 5.70 16.42 -0.29
CA ASP A 177 6.22 16.86 1.01
C ASP A 177 7.71 17.13 0.99
N ALA A 178 8.48 16.26 0.32
CA ALA A 178 9.91 16.48 0.14
C ALA A 178 10.20 17.79 -0.60
N TYR A 179 9.44 18.10 -1.66
CA TYR A 179 9.59 19.36 -2.39
C TYR A 179 9.13 20.57 -1.58
N LEU A 180 8.06 20.44 -0.77
CA LEU A 180 7.61 21.51 0.12
C LEU A 180 8.64 21.83 1.20
N VAL A 181 9.21 20.81 1.86
CA VAL A 181 10.29 20.99 2.84
C VAL A 181 11.53 21.63 2.19
N ALA A 182 11.76 21.35 0.91
CA ALA A 182 12.81 22.00 0.11
C ALA A 182 12.48 23.43 -0.36
N GLY A 183 11.30 23.97 -0.03
CA GLY A 183 10.86 25.30 -0.46
C GLY A 183 10.51 25.40 -1.95
N ARG A 184 10.15 24.28 -2.60
CA ARG A 184 9.86 24.16 -4.04
C ARG A 184 8.39 23.79 -4.31
N PRO A 185 7.40 24.62 -3.93
CA PRO A 185 5.98 24.29 -4.07
C PRO A 185 5.54 24.11 -5.53
N GLU A 186 6.18 24.80 -6.48
CA GLU A 186 5.90 24.63 -7.91
C GLU A 186 6.22 23.22 -8.40
N THR A 187 7.29 22.61 -7.86
CA THR A 187 7.65 21.21 -8.15
C THR A 187 6.79 20.22 -7.37
N ALA A 188 6.26 20.62 -6.20
CA ALA A 188 5.40 19.77 -5.37
C ALA A 188 4.04 19.47 -6.01
N ILE A 189 3.56 20.31 -6.94
CA ILE A 189 2.28 20.12 -7.62
C ILE A 189 2.29 18.91 -8.57
N SER A 190 3.37 18.74 -9.34
CA SER A 190 3.48 17.71 -10.38
C SER A 190 3.09 16.31 -9.90
N PRO A 191 3.65 15.76 -8.79
CA PRO A 191 3.29 14.42 -8.34
C PRO A 191 1.81 14.31 -7.92
N LEU A 192 1.23 15.36 -7.34
CA LEU A 192 -0.16 15.39 -6.91
C LEU A 192 -1.12 15.40 -8.10
N LEU A 193 -0.87 16.24 -9.11
CA LEU A 193 -1.68 16.29 -10.33
C LEU A 193 -1.63 14.96 -11.09
N ALA A 194 -0.43 14.39 -11.24
CA ALA A 194 -0.25 13.10 -11.89
C ALA A 194 -1.06 12.01 -11.18
N SER A 195 -1.00 11.98 -9.84
CA SER A 195 -1.72 10.99 -9.04
C SER A 195 -3.24 11.14 -9.13
N ILE A 196 -3.77 12.37 -9.00
CA ILE A 196 -5.21 12.61 -9.08
C ILE A 196 -5.74 12.33 -10.49
N SER A 197 -4.98 12.71 -11.52
CA SER A 197 -5.32 12.46 -12.91
C SER A 197 -5.40 10.96 -13.23
N ALA A 198 -4.48 10.16 -12.69
CA ALA A 198 -4.42 8.72 -12.94
C ALA A 198 -5.36 7.90 -12.03
N PHE A 199 -5.26 8.06 -10.71
CA PHE A 199 -5.84 7.14 -9.72
C PHE A 199 -7.13 7.64 -9.08
N GLY A 200 -7.39 8.95 -9.11
CA GLY A 200 -8.64 9.53 -8.66
C GLY A 200 -8.53 10.52 -7.50
N MET A 201 -9.69 10.95 -7.03
CA MET A 201 -9.86 12.08 -6.11
C MET A 201 -9.87 11.60 -4.65
N HIS A 202 -8.69 11.29 -4.11
CA HIS A 202 -8.52 10.89 -2.71
C HIS A 202 -8.35 12.12 -1.80
N TYR A 203 -9.02 12.12 -0.64
CA TYR A 203 -8.99 13.25 0.30
C TYR A 203 -7.56 13.72 0.68
N PRO A 204 -6.62 12.85 1.12
CA PRO A 204 -5.29 13.32 1.53
C PRO A 204 -4.52 14.01 0.40
N THR A 205 -4.64 13.51 -0.83
CA THR A 205 -3.98 14.07 -2.02
C THR A 205 -4.61 15.40 -2.43
N LEU A 206 -5.95 15.52 -2.38
CA LEU A 206 -6.66 16.76 -2.67
C LEU A 206 -6.35 17.85 -1.64
N GLN A 207 -6.36 17.50 -0.36
CA GLN A 207 -6.01 18.46 0.70
C GLN A 207 -4.59 18.97 0.52
N ARG A 208 -3.64 18.08 0.22
CA ARG A 208 -2.25 18.47 -0.05
C ARG A 208 -2.14 19.37 -1.28
N LEU A 209 -2.89 19.08 -2.35
CA LEU A 209 -2.90 19.93 -3.54
C LEU A 209 -3.47 21.33 -3.23
N ALA A 210 -4.54 21.42 -2.45
CA ALA A 210 -5.10 22.71 -2.03
C ALA A 210 -4.09 23.52 -1.19
N ASP A 211 -3.37 22.87 -0.28
CA ASP A 211 -2.33 23.51 0.53
C ASP A 211 -1.15 24.01 -0.32
N VAL A 212 -0.68 23.21 -1.28
CA VAL A 212 0.40 23.62 -2.20
C VAL A 212 -0.05 24.78 -3.08
N LEU A 213 -1.27 24.74 -3.62
CA LEU A 213 -1.83 25.83 -4.43
C LEU A 213 -1.93 27.13 -3.63
N ARG A 214 -2.35 27.04 -2.35
CA ARG A 214 -2.37 28.19 -1.43
C ARG A 214 -0.98 28.81 -1.33
N GLU A 215 0.04 28.00 -1.07
CA GLU A 215 1.42 28.49 -0.91
C GLU A 215 1.96 29.15 -2.18
N ILE A 216 1.65 28.61 -3.36
CA ILE A 216 2.04 29.24 -4.63
C ILE A 216 1.32 30.57 -4.83
N CYS A 217 0.01 30.63 -4.59
CA CYS A 217 -0.76 31.86 -4.72
C CYS A 217 -0.20 32.93 -3.77
N GLU A 218 0.02 32.61 -2.49
CA GLU A 218 0.58 33.54 -1.51
C GLU A 218 1.95 34.08 -1.95
N ARG A 219 2.86 33.21 -2.43
CA ARG A 219 4.18 33.61 -2.94
C ARG A 219 4.08 34.52 -4.17
N LYS A 220 3.18 34.22 -5.11
CA LYS A 220 3.01 35.01 -6.33
C LYS A 220 2.32 36.35 -6.07
N THR A 221 1.33 36.37 -5.18
CA THR A 221 0.70 37.62 -4.73
C THR A 221 1.71 38.51 -4.01
N ALA A 222 2.60 37.95 -3.17
CA ALA A 222 3.69 38.70 -2.56
C ALA A 222 4.69 39.28 -3.58
N GLN A 223 4.80 38.67 -4.76
CA GLN A 223 5.58 39.17 -5.90
C GLN A 223 4.80 40.15 -6.80
N GLY A 224 3.54 40.46 -6.47
CA GLY A 224 2.69 41.36 -7.26
C GLY A 224 2.10 40.73 -8.53
N LEU A 225 2.12 39.40 -8.65
CA LEU A 225 1.55 38.67 -9.78
C LEU A 225 0.06 38.38 -9.57
N SER A 226 -0.71 38.33 -10.66
CA SER A 226 -2.11 37.86 -10.65
C SER A 226 -2.18 36.37 -10.34
N THR A 227 -3.09 36.01 -9.44
CA THR A 227 -3.35 34.63 -8.98
C THR A 227 -4.85 34.33 -8.96
N THR A 228 -5.68 35.14 -9.60
CA THR A 228 -7.15 35.05 -9.52
C THR A 228 -7.68 33.72 -10.03
N VAL A 229 -7.14 33.20 -11.13
CA VAL A 229 -7.59 31.93 -11.71
C VAL A 229 -7.02 30.75 -10.92
N ALA A 230 -5.78 30.87 -10.45
CA ALA A 230 -5.16 29.87 -9.58
C ALA A 230 -5.90 29.74 -8.23
N GLU A 231 -6.38 30.84 -7.66
CA GLU A 231 -7.22 30.87 -6.46
C GLU A 231 -8.57 30.17 -6.68
N GLN A 232 -9.24 30.43 -7.81
CA GLN A 232 -10.48 29.73 -8.17
C GLN A 232 -10.27 28.22 -8.27
N LEU A 233 -9.15 27.79 -8.88
CA LEU A 233 -8.80 26.37 -8.94
C LEU A 233 -8.56 25.80 -7.53
N ARG A 234 -7.81 26.52 -6.68
CA ARG A 234 -7.57 26.12 -5.28
C ARG A 234 -8.87 25.91 -4.52
N GLU A 235 -9.81 26.85 -4.63
CA GLU A 235 -11.12 26.78 -3.98
C GLU A 235 -11.92 25.56 -4.44
N LEU A 236 -11.87 25.22 -5.73
CA LEU A 236 -12.51 24.01 -6.24
C LEU A 236 -11.86 22.73 -5.71
N VAL A 237 -10.53 22.68 -5.66
CA VAL A 237 -9.81 21.53 -5.08
C VAL A 237 -10.13 21.39 -3.60
N GLN A 238 -10.17 22.49 -2.84
CA GLN A 238 -10.52 22.48 -1.41
C GLN A 238 -11.95 21.99 -1.20
N ARG A 239 -12.92 22.47 -1.98
CA ARG A 239 -14.30 21.98 -1.92
C ARG A 239 -14.40 20.48 -2.20
N ALA A 240 -13.67 19.99 -3.20
CA ALA A 240 -13.60 18.56 -3.49
C ALA A 240 -12.94 17.76 -2.35
N ALA A 241 -11.94 18.31 -1.68
CA ALA A 241 -11.33 17.72 -0.49
C ALA A 241 -12.36 17.64 0.66
N ASP A 242 -13.05 18.74 0.97
CA ASP A 242 -14.06 18.79 2.03
C ASP A 242 -15.19 17.79 1.79
N TRP A 243 -15.64 17.66 0.53
CA TRP A 243 -16.62 16.64 0.14
C TRP A 243 -16.12 15.22 0.42
N ARG A 244 -14.87 14.89 0.04
CA ARG A 244 -14.28 13.57 0.28
C ARG A 244 -13.86 13.32 1.73
N LYS A 245 -13.74 14.36 2.54
CA LYS A 245 -13.45 14.23 3.98
C LYS A 245 -14.55 13.46 4.70
N GLY A 246 -15.81 13.71 4.34
CA GLY A 246 -16.98 13.04 4.94
C GLY A 246 -16.98 11.52 4.76
N SER A 247 -16.49 11.01 3.62
CA SER A 247 -16.41 9.56 3.39
C SER A 247 -15.31 8.88 4.20
N MET A 248 -14.24 9.60 4.58
CA MET A 248 -13.12 9.06 5.37
C MET A 248 -13.43 9.00 6.88
N GLY A 249 -14.43 9.74 7.35
CA GLY A 249 -14.84 9.74 8.76
C GLY A 249 -15.69 8.53 9.17
N ARG A 250 -16.05 7.64 8.23
CA ARG A 250 -16.86 6.45 8.52
C ARG A 250 -15.98 5.35 9.12
N PRO A 251 -16.38 4.71 10.23
CA PRO A 251 -15.70 3.52 10.71
C PRO A 251 -15.78 2.42 9.64
N LEU A 252 -14.65 1.76 9.37
CA LEU A 252 -14.56 0.63 8.42
C LEU A 252 -15.53 -0.51 8.76
N PHE A 253 -15.82 -0.67 10.06
CA PHE A 253 -16.76 -1.62 10.59
C PHE A 253 -17.82 -0.86 11.40
N ALA A 254 -18.93 -0.51 10.77
CA ALA A 254 -20.08 0.02 11.49
C ALA A 254 -20.76 -1.14 12.25
N THR A 255 -20.83 -1.04 13.57
CA THR A 255 -21.47 -2.04 14.45
C THR A 255 -22.94 -1.72 14.75
N GLY A 256 -23.57 -0.80 14.00
CA GLY A 256 -24.97 -0.41 14.16
C GLY A 256 -25.75 -0.56 12.85
N ASP A 257 -27.08 -0.45 12.96
CA ASP A 257 -28.00 -0.44 11.81
C ASP A 257 -27.51 0.51 10.72
N PRO A 258 -27.74 0.19 9.43
CA PRO A 258 -27.31 1.02 8.32
C PRO A 258 -27.89 2.43 8.53
N VAL A 259 -27.03 3.39 8.88
CA VAL A 259 -27.44 4.78 8.97
C VAL A 259 -27.75 5.20 7.54
N ASP A 260 -29.05 5.25 7.25
CA ASP A 260 -29.60 5.84 6.03
C ASP A 260 -28.92 7.19 5.79
N THR A 261 -28.32 7.28 4.60
CA THR A 261 -28.01 8.52 3.89
C THR A 261 -27.61 9.70 4.78
N ILE A 262 -26.31 9.78 5.09
CA ILE A 262 -25.72 11.08 5.42
C ILE A 262 -26.06 12.02 4.27
N PRO A 263 -26.64 13.21 4.51
CA PRO A 263 -26.78 14.22 3.49
C PRO A 263 -25.38 14.51 2.99
N VAL A 264 -25.07 14.03 1.79
CA VAL A 264 -23.90 14.49 1.06
C VAL A 264 -24.08 15.99 1.04
N PRO A 265 -23.14 16.79 1.60
CA PRO A 265 -23.20 18.22 1.39
C PRO A 265 -23.17 18.39 -0.13
N SER A 266 -24.33 18.70 -0.72
CA SER A 266 -24.42 19.12 -2.10
C SER A 266 -23.39 20.22 -2.23
N MET A 267 -22.43 20.05 -3.14
CA MET A 267 -21.51 21.13 -3.49
C MET A 267 -22.39 22.31 -3.85
N GLY A 268 -22.53 23.28 -2.92
CA GLY A 268 -23.64 24.22 -2.91
C GLY A 268 -23.96 24.73 -4.31
N ALA A 269 -25.22 24.56 -4.72
CA ALA A 269 -25.75 24.84 -6.05
C ALA A 269 -25.68 26.33 -6.46
N THR A 270 -24.83 27.14 -5.85
CA THR A 270 -24.99 28.60 -5.84
C THR A 270 -23.79 29.41 -6.29
N GLN A 271 -22.65 28.82 -6.67
CA GLN A 271 -21.60 29.58 -7.39
C GLN A 271 -21.00 28.82 -8.57
N ASP A 272 -21.60 29.16 -9.70
CA ASP A 272 -21.08 29.21 -11.06
C ASP A 272 -20.43 27.97 -11.67
N LYS A 273 -21.09 27.52 -12.74
CA LYS A 273 -20.51 26.94 -13.95
C LYS A 273 -19.49 27.89 -14.61
N GLN A 274 -18.63 28.58 -13.86
CA GLN A 274 -17.49 29.26 -14.42
C GLN A 274 -16.56 28.16 -14.91
N ALA A 275 -16.53 27.99 -16.22
CA ALA A 275 -15.48 27.23 -16.87
C ALA A 275 -14.16 27.91 -16.47
N ILE A 276 -13.44 27.32 -15.51
CA ILE A 276 -12.11 27.79 -15.17
C ILE A 276 -11.27 27.68 -16.45
N ASP A 277 -10.60 28.77 -16.81
CA ASP A 277 -9.59 28.73 -17.85
C ASP A 277 -8.36 28.00 -17.31
N ILE A 278 -8.33 26.68 -17.54
CA ILE A 278 -7.22 25.80 -17.14
C ILE A 278 -5.89 26.25 -17.75
N THR A 279 -5.91 26.88 -18.91
CA THR A 279 -4.70 27.40 -19.56
C THR A 279 -4.19 28.64 -18.84
N ALA A 280 -5.08 29.52 -18.37
CA ALA A 280 -4.72 30.64 -17.51
C ALA A 280 -4.23 30.15 -16.14
N ALA A 281 -4.90 29.19 -15.51
CA ALA A 281 -4.49 28.60 -14.23
C ALA A 281 -3.08 27.98 -14.32
N ALA A 282 -2.81 27.18 -15.35
CA ALA A 282 -1.50 26.57 -15.57
C ALA A 282 -0.39 27.63 -15.71
N ARG A 283 -0.68 28.75 -16.38
CA ARG A 283 0.25 29.88 -16.54
C ARG A 283 0.48 30.63 -15.24
N GLU A 284 -0.59 30.93 -14.50
CA GLU A 284 -0.51 31.59 -13.20
C GLU A 284 0.21 30.74 -12.17
N ILE A 285 0.15 29.40 -12.25
CA ILE A 285 0.88 28.49 -11.36
C ILE A 285 2.33 28.29 -11.84
N GLY A 286 2.58 28.35 -13.16
CA GLY A 286 3.91 28.11 -13.75
C GLY A 286 4.16 26.64 -14.06
N LEU A 287 3.12 25.92 -14.50
CA LEU A 287 3.19 24.49 -14.80
C LEU A 287 3.92 24.19 -16.11
N SER A 288 4.57 23.03 -16.16
CA SER A 288 5.11 22.46 -17.40
C SER A 288 3.99 21.94 -18.31
N GLU A 289 4.31 21.65 -19.58
CA GLU A 289 3.35 21.06 -20.52
C GLU A 289 2.85 19.67 -20.07
N GLU A 290 3.70 18.88 -19.40
CA GLU A 290 3.30 17.59 -18.84
C GLU A 290 2.31 17.77 -17.68
N ASP A 291 2.61 18.70 -16.77
CA ASP A 291 1.74 19.02 -15.64
C ASP A 291 0.41 19.63 -16.10
N ARG A 292 0.40 20.37 -17.21
CA ARG A 292 -0.82 20.90 -17.82
C ARG A 292 -1.76 19.78 -18.26
N LYS A 293 -1.24 18.73 -18.91
CA LYS A 293 -2.05 17.54 -19.27
C LYS A 293 -2.59 16.84 -18.04
N ALA A 294 -1.80 16.75 -16.97
CA ALA A 294 -2.25 16.20 -15.70
C ALA A 294 -3.37 17.07 -15.10
N LEU A 295 -3.23 18.39 -15.12
CA LEU A 295 -4.24 19.35 -14.67
C LEU A 295 -5.55 19.22 -15.45
N ASP A 296 -5.51 19.06 -16.77
CA ASP A 296 -6.71 18.78 -17.57
C ASP A 296 -7.40 17.47 -17.15
N GLY A 297 -6.63 16.45 -16.78
CA GLY A 297 -7.15 15.22 -16.20
C GLY A 297 -7.83 15.44 -14.85
N VAL A 298 -7.21 16.23 -13.97
CA VAL A 298 -7.79 16.63 -12.67
C VAL A 298 -9.09 17.41 -12.89
N TRP A 299 -9.10 18.40 -13.79
CA TRP A 299 -10.29 19.18 -14.11
C TRP A 299 -11.45 18.34 -14.61
N ARG A 300 -11.19 17.39 -15.53
CA ARG A 300 -12.20 16.45 -16.02
C ARG A 300 -12.80 15.60 -14.90
N ARG A 301 -12.04 15.27 -13.85
CA ARG A 301 -12.53 14.51 -12.70
C ARG A 301 -13.33 15.39 -11.74
N LEU A 302 -12.83 16.59 -11.43
CA LEU A 302 -13.53 17.57 -10.60
C LEU A 302 -14.89 17.93 -11.20
N SER A 303 -14.93 18.26 -12.50
CA SER A 303 -16.16 18.60 -13.22
C SER A 303 -17.17 17.45 -13.33
N LYS A 304 -16.72 16.19 -13.36
CA LYS A 304 -17.60 15.02 -13.26
C LYS A 304 -18.18 14.88 -11.86
N GLY A 305 -17.35 15.04 -10.82
CA GLY A 305 -17.82 15.00 -9.42
C GLY A 305 -18.87 16.07 -9.13
N VAL A 306 -18.71 17.27 -9.70
CA VAL A 306 -19.68 18.37 -9.59
C VAL A 306 -21.02 18.01 -10.24
N LYS A 307 -21.01 17.40 -11.44
CA LYS A 307 -22.25 17.05 -12.17
C LYS A 307 -23.06 15.94 -11.51
N VAL A 308 -22.42 15.03 -10.80
CA VAL A 308 -23.08 13.91 -10.11
C VAL A 308 -23.82 14.40 -8.86
N ALA A 309 -23.41 15.53 -8.28
CA ALA A 309 -24.09 16.15 -7.13
C ALA A 309 -25.45 16.81 -7.49
N ASP A 310 -25.71 17.09 -8.77
CA ASP A 310 -26.97 17.68 -9.28
C ASP A 310 -28.04 16.62 -9.63
N THR A 311 -27.68 15.34 -9.61
CA THR A 311 -28.62 14.22 -9.77
C THR A 311 -28.76 13.54 -8.42
N ASP A 312 -29.94 13.67 -7.81
CA ASP A 312 -30.33 13.23 -6.45
C ASP A 312 -30.12 11.72 -6.12
N GLU A 313 -29.41 10.93 -6.93
CA GLU A 313 -29.29 9.48 -6.72
C GLU A 313 -27.92 8.91 -7.11
N ALA A 314 -26.83 9.51 -6.65
CA ALA A 314 -25.53 8.82 -6.68
C ALA A 314 -25.32 8.03 -5.38
N VAL A 315 -26.12 6.98 -5.21
CA VAL A 315 -25.80 5.93 -4.23
C VAL A 315 -24.51 5.27 -4.72
N GLU A 316 -23.38 5.50 -4.03
CA GLU A 316 -22.16 4.72 -4.22
C GLU A 316 -22.49 3.26 -3.85
N LYS A 317 -22.96 2.48 -4.84
CA LYS A 317 -23.28 1.06 -4.66
C LYS A 317 -22.01 0.33 -4.23
N SER A 318 -22.09 -0.30 -3.06
CA SER A 318 -21.03 -1.16 -2.54
C SER A 318 -20.81 -2.33 -3.51
N VAL A 319 -19.59 -2.85 -3.59
CA VAL A 319 -19.23 -4.03 -4.42
C VAL A 319 -20.09 -5.27 -4.07
N ARG A 320 -20.77 -5.27 -2.91
CA ARG A 320 -21.75 -6.30 -2.53
C ARG A 320 -23.11 -6.19 -3.20
N GLU A 321 -23.39 -5.10 -3.90
CA GLU A 321 -24.69 -4.82 -4.56
C GLU A 321 -24.63 -4.93 -6.09
N LEU A 322 -23.55 -5.53 -6.63
CA LEU A 322 -23.40 -5.93 -8.02
C LEU A 322 -23.56 -7.45 -8.15
#